data_AF-A0A7W1ZBA5-F1
#
_entry.id   AF-A0A7W1ZBA5-F1
#
_cell.length_a   1.000
_cell.length_b   1.000
_cell.length_c   1.000
_cell.angle_alpha   90.00
_cell.angle_beta   90.00
_cell.angle_gamma   90.00
#
_symmetry.space_group_name_H-M   'P 1'
#
loop_
_entity.id
_entity.type
_entity.pdbx_description
1 polymer ?
#
loop_
_entity_poly.entity_id
_entity_poly.type
_entity_poly.pdbx_seq_one_letter_code
_entity_poly.pdbx_strand_id
1 'polypeptide(L)'
;MNADAGANARSDAAVASLAGRRIVVTREHPGELDRRLAELGADVVHVALIETAEPEDGGAALADALARLADYDWLVVTSPNGARRVAAAVKVVSGPSTSAIAVACVGQVTAGVLRAHGCEPQL
;
A
#
# COMPACT_ATOMS: atom_id res chain seq x y z
N MET A 1 30.37 20.14 -19.19
CA MET A 1 30.27 19.08 -18.16
C MET A 1 28.82 18.67 -18.08
N ASN A 2 28.48 17.55 -18.72
CA ASN A 2 27.16 16.94 -18.68
C ASN A 2 27.03 16.08 -17.41
N ALA A 3 25.91 16.20 -16.73
CA ALA A 3 25.32 15.19 -15.86
C ALA A 3 23.80 15.41 -15.98
N ASP A 4 23.22 14.93 -17.07
CA ASP A 4 22.44 13.68 -17.09
C ASP A 4 21.25 13.72 -16.13
N ALA A 5 20.33 14.64 -16.43
CA ALA A 5 18.95 14.52 -16.02
C ALA A 5 18.35 13.36 -16.83
N GLY A 6 18.39 12.16 -16.24
CA GLY A 6 17.74 10.96 -16.76
C GLY A 6 16.23 11.18 -16.84
N ALA A 7 15.80 11.81 -17.93
CA ALA A 7 14.43 11.90 -18.34
C ALA A 7 13.90 10.47 -18.51
N ASN A 8 12.98 10.05 -17.64
CA ASN A 8 12.22 8.83 -17.83
C ASN A 8 11.17 9.07 -18.93
N ALA A 9 11.65 9.32 -20.15
CA ALA A 9 10.85 9.31 -21.36
C ALA A 9 10.54 7.84 -21.70
N ARG A 10 9.67 7.21 -20.90
CA ARG A 10 8.87 6.11 -21.45
C ARG A 10 8.01 6.75 -22.52
N SER A 11 8.25 6.35 -23.76
CA SER A 11 7.48 6.81 -24.90
C SER A 11 5.98 6.72 -24.60
N ASP A 12 5.22 7.67 -25.14
CA ASP A 12 3.80 7.53 -25.45
C ASP A 12 3.61 6.41 -26.49
N ALA A 13 4.13 5.21 -26.22
CA ALA A 13 3.75 4.02 -26.93
C ALA A 13 2.26 3.86 -26.66
N ALA A 14 1.44 4.02 -27.71
CA ALA A 14 0.03 3.70 -27.68
C ALA A 14 -0.15 2.41 -26.89
N VAL A 15 -0.89 2.48 -25.77
CA VAL A 15 -1.04 1.33 -24.89
C VAL A 15 -1.59 0.19 -25.73
N ALA A 16 -0.78 -0.86 -25.90
CA ALA A 16 -1.12 -1.94 -26.81
C ALA A 16 -2.41 -2.62 -26.33
N SER A 17 -3.33 -2.86 -27.27
CA SER A 17 -4.56 -3.57 -26.97
C SER A 17 -4.26 -4.98 -26.44
N LEU A 18 -5.08 -5.41 -25.48
CA LEU A 18 -5.12 -6.78 -24.95
C LEU A 18 -6.25 -7.61 -25.56
N ALA A 19 -6.86 -7.16 -26.66
CA ALA A 19 -7.90 -7.90 -27.38
C ALA A 19 -7.44 -9.33 -27.72
N GLY A 20 -8.31 -10.31 -27.46
CA GLY A 20 -8.03 -11.73 -27.68
C GLY A 20 -7.12 -12.38 -26.62
N ARG A 21 -6.70 -11.64 -25.59
CA ARG A 21 -5.99 -12.22 -24.43
C ARG A 21 -6.98 -12.55 -23.32
N ARG A 22 -6.88 -13.77 -22.80
CA ARG A 22 -7.56 -14.19 -21.57
C ARG A 22 -6.59 -14.14 -20.42
N ILE A 23 -6.91 -13.37 -19.37
CA ILE A 23 -5.99 -13.09 -18.25
C ILE A 23 -6.66 -13.48 -16.94
N VAL A 24 -5.95 -14.28 -16.14
CA VAL A 24 -6.39 -14.63 -14.79
C VAL A 24 -5.81 -13.64 -13.78
N VAL A 25 -6.66 -13.06 -12.94
CA VAL A 25 -6.25 -12.19 -11.83
C VAL A 25 -6.47 -12.94 -10.51
N THR A 26 -5.41 -13.06 -9.71
CA THR A 26 -5.40 -13.92 -8.51
C THR A 26 -5.44 -13.16 -7.18
N ARG A 27 -5.89 -11.90 -7.20
CA ARG A 27 -5.98 -11.06 -6.01
C ARG A 27 -7.20 -11.42 -5.17
N GLU A 28 -7.17 -11.06 -3.89
CA GLU A 28 -8.28 -11.30 -2.95
C GLU A 28 -9.63 -10.77 -3.45
N HIS A 29 -9.63 -9.57 -4.03
CA HIS A 29 -10.83 -8.92 -4.58
C HIS A 29 -10.54 -8.36 -5.97
N PRO A 30 -11.55 -8.35 -6.86
CA PRO A 30 -11.44 -7.65 -8.13
C PRO A 30 -11.30 -6.15 -7.86
N GLY A 31 -10.58 -5.45 -8.72
CA GLY A 31 -10.38 -4.01 -8.55
C GLY A 31 -9.84 -3.31 -9.78
N GLU A 32 -9.04 -2.28 -9.52
CA GLU A 32 -8.52 -1.39 -10.55
C GLU A 32 -7.71 -2.11 -11.64
N LEU A 33 -7.00 -3.19 -11.26
CA LEU A 33 -6.25 -4.00 -12.21
C LEU A 33 -7.19 -4.70 -13.20
N ASP A 34 -8.22 -5.38 -12.70
CA ASP A 34 -9.23 -6.07 -13.51
C ASP A 34 -9.91 -5.09 -14.47
N ARG A 35 -10.32 -3.92 -13.96
CA ARG A 35 -10.94 -2.85 -14.76
C ARG A 35 -10.01 -2.40 -15.90
N ARG A 36 -8.76 -2.07 -15.58
CA ARG A 36 -7.79 -1.60 -16.59
C ARG A 36 -7.47 -2.65 -17.64
N LEU A 37 -7.39 -3.92 -17.26
CA LEU A 37 -7.17 -5.02 -18.21
C LEU A 37 -8.36 -5.16 -19.17
N ALA A 38 -9.59 -5.10 -18.65
CA ALA A 38 -10.81 -5.15 -19.45
C ALA A 38 -10.94 -3.95 -20.40
N GLU A 39 -10.58 -2.74 -19.95
CA GLU A 39 -10.56 -1.52 -20.79
C GLU A 39 -9.59 -1.61 -21.96
N LEU A 40 -8.52 -2.40 -21.83
CA LEU A 40 -7.59 -2.69 -22.93
C LEU A 40 -8.08 -3.82 -23.85
N GLY A 41 -9.22 -4.45 -23.55
CA GLY A 41 -9.86 -5.48 -24.36
C GLY A 41 -9.57 -6.92 -23.92
N ALA A 42 -8.96 -7.14 -22.75
CA ALA A 42 -8.74 -8.50 -22.24
C ALA A 42 -10.05 -9.15 -21.76
N ASP A 43 -10.16 -10.47 -21.95
CA ASP A 43 -11.11 -11.32 -21.22
C ASP A 43 -10.53 -11.63 -19.83
N VAL A 44 -11.02 -10.94 -18.80
CA VAL A 44 -10.51 -11.03 -17.43
C VAL A 44 -11.29 -12.07 -16.64
N VAL A 45 -10.58 -13.08 -16.13
CA VAL A 45 -11.12 -14.10 -15.22
C VAL A 45 -10.55 -13.85 -13.84
N HIS A 46 -11.39 -13.36 -12.92
CA HIS A 46 -10.97 -13.16 -11.53
C HIS A 46 -11.11 -14.46 -10.73
N VAL A 47 -10.03 -14.86 -10.03
CA VAL A 47 -9.98 -16.04 -9.17
C VAL A 47 -9.26 -15.69 -7.88
N ALA A 48 -9.98 -15.44 -6.79
CA ALA A 48 -9.36 -15.14 -5.51
C ALA A 48 -8.56 -16.35 -4.99
N LEU A 49 -7.23 -16.21 -4.87
CA LEU A 49 -6.32 -17.25 -4.36
C LEU A 49 -5.67 -16.88 -3.01
N ILE A 50 -5.97 -15.70 -2.50
CA ILE A 50 -5.47 -15.20 -1.21
C ILE A 50 -6.61 -14.51 -0.47
N GLU A 51 -6.54 -14.52 0.86
CA GLU A 51 -7.42 -13.77 1.74
C GLU A 51 -6.61 -13.11 2.86
N THR A 52 -7.08 -11.96 3.34
CA THR A 52 -6.52 -11.29 4.51
C THR A 52 -7.29 -11.74 5.75
N ALA A 53 -6.72 -12.68 6.51
CA ALA A 53 -7.28 -13.13 7.77
C ALA A 53 -6.77 -12.32 8.98
N GLU A 54 -7.43 -12.48 10.12
CA GLU A 54 -6.88 -12.08 11.41
C GLU A 54 -5.75 -13.04 11.83
N PRO A 55 -4.72 -12.56 12.56
CA PRO A 55 -3.67 -13.43 13.05
C PRO A 55 -4.21 -14.39 14.13
N GLU A 56 -3.55 -15.54 14.29
CA GLU A 56 -3.97 -16.60 15.22
C GLU A 56 -4.06 -16.12 16.68
N ASP A 57 -3.26 -15.11 17.04
CA ASP A 57 -3.23 -14.50 18.37
C ASP A 57 -4.29 -13.39 18.56
N GLY A 58 -5.18 -13.19 17.59
CA GLY A 58 -6.21 -12.14 17.61
C GLY A 58 -5.65 -10.72 17.62
N GLY A 59 -4.36 -10.53 17.28
CA GLY A 59 -3.69 -9.24 17.23
C GLY A 59 -3.00 -8.83 18.53
N ALA A 60 -2.89 -9.74 19.50
CA ALA A 60 -2.26 -9.47 20.80
C ALA A 60 -0.81 -8.94 20.63
N ALA A 61 0.01 -9.59 19.80
CA ALA A 61 1.39 -9.16 19.58
C ALA A 61 1.48 -7.75 18.96
N LEU A 62 0.54 -7.41 18.06
CA LEU A 62 0.47 -6.08 17.48
C LEU A 62 0.06 -5.04 18.53
N ALA A 63 -0.95 -5.34 19.35
CA ALA A 63 -1.39 -4.44 20.42
C ALA A 63 -0.25 -4.16 21.42
N ASP A 64 0.49 -5.19 21.84
CA ASP A 64 1.64 -5.06 22.73
C ASP A 64 2.76 -4.21 22.12
N ALA A 65 3.05 -4.40 20.82
CA ALA A 65 4.04 -3.61 20.12
C ALA A 65 3.63 -2.14 20.00
N LEU A 66 2.35 -1.86 19.70
CA LEU A 66 1.82 -0.50 19.61
C LEU A 66 1.74 0.19 20.98
N ALA A 67 1.53 -0.55 22.07
CA ALA A 67 1.58 0.00 23.43
C ALA A 67 2.99 0.51 23.80
N ARG A 68 4.03 -0.07 23.19
CA ARG A 68 5.44 0.33 23.35
C ARG A 68 5.97 1.09 22.14
N LEU A 69 5.10 1.74 21.36
CA LEU A 69 5.51 2.38 20.11
C LEU A 69 6.59 3.45 20.31
N ALA A 70 6.62 4.11 21.48
CA ALA A 70 7.64 5.09 21.85
C ALA A 70 9.05 4.51 22.02
N ASP A 71 9.19 3.19 22.14
CA ASP A 71 10.49 2.51 22.27
C ASP A 71 11.15 2.29 20.89
N TYR A 72 10.46 2.59 19.79
CA TYR A 72 10.95 2.42 18.43
C TYR A 72 11.24 3.76 17.76
N ASP A 73 12.31 3.79 16.97
CA ASP A 73 12.62 4.93 16.12
C ASP A 73 11.70 5.01 14.88
N TRP A 74 11.22 3.85 14.40
CA TRP A 74 10.46 3.73 13.16
C TRP A 74 9.27 2.79 13.22
N LEU A 75 8.20 3.18 12.53
CA LEU A 75 7.10 2.31 12.11
C LEU A 75 7.10 2.20 10.59
N VAL A 76 7.32 0.99 10.06
CA VAL A 76 7.34 0.72 8.62
C VAL A 76 6.10 -0.06 8.20
N VAL A 77 5.33 0.48 7.27
CA VAL A 77 4.05 -0.08 6.83
C VAL A 77 4.10 -0.53 5.36
N THR A 78 3.92 -1.82 5.14
CA THR A 78 4.18 -2.44 3.82
C THR A 78 2.92 -2.67 2.98
N SER A 79 1.72 -2.44 3.51
CA SER A 79 0.48 -2.62 2.76
C SER A 79 -0.66 -1.74 3.26
N PRO A 80 -1.69 -1.47 2.42
CA PRO A 80 -2.91 -0.77 2.85
C PRO A 80 -3.63 -1.47 4.01
N ASN A 81 -3.59 -2.81 4.06
CA ASN A 81 -4.17 -3.59 5.16
C ASN A 81 -3.42 -3.34 6.47
N GLY A 82 -2.07 -3.35 6.43
CA GLY A 82 -1.24 -3.00 7.58
C GLY A 82 -1.48 -1.56 8.06
N ALA A 83 -1.59 -0.61 7.12
CA ALA A 83 -1.87 0.79 7.43
C ALA A 83 -3.19 0.97 8.20
N ARG A 84 -4.25 0.28 7.77
CA ARG A 84 -5.54 0.29 8.49
C ARG A 84 -5.41 -0.23 9.92
N ARG A 85 -4.64 -1.31 10.12
CA ARG A 85 -4.47 -1.94 11.44
C ARG A 85 -3.71 -1.07 12.43
N VAL A 86 -2.76 -0.26 11.97
CA VAL A 86 -1.95 0.62 12.86
C VAL A 86 -2.49 2.05 12.98
N ALA A 87 -3.45 2.44 12.14
CA ALA A 87 -3.89 3.83 11.98
C ALA A 87 -4.29 4.54 13.28
N ALA A 88 -5.00 3.83 14.18
CA ALA A 88 -5.42 4.39 15.46
C ALA A 88 -4.23 4.74 16.37
N ALA A 89 -3.22 3.87 16.43
CA ALA A 89 -2.01 4.11 17.23
C ALA A 89 -1.17 5.24 16.65
N VAL A 90 -1.01 5.29 15.32
CA VAL A 90 -0.24 6.33 14.64
C VAL A 90 -0.83 7.72 14.88
N LYS A 91 -2.16 7.86 14.87
CA LYS A 91 -2.84 9.13 15.16
C LYS A 91 -2.47 9.71 16.54
N VAL A 92 -2.21 8.86 17.53
CA VAL A 92 -1.86 9.27 18.90
C VAL A 92 -0.43 9.79 18.97
N VAL A 93 0.51 9.14 18.28
CA VAL A 93 1.95 9.42 18.37
C VAL A 93 2.45 10.48 17.38
N SER A 94 1.70 10.75 16.30
CA SER A 94 1.99 11.83 15.36
C SER A 94 1.54 13.22 15.84
N GLY A 95 1.16 13.35 17.12
CA GLY A 95 0.79 14.62 17.73
C GLY A 95 1.98 15.55 17.98
N PRO A 96 1.75 16.87 18.14
CA PRO A 96 2.82 17.88 18.24
C PRO A 96 3.69 17.82 19.51
N SER A 97 3.47 16.87 20.43
CA SER A 97 4.11 16.84 21.76
C SER A 97 4.78 15.51 22.13
N THR A 98 4.78 14.51 21.27
CA THR A 98 5.44 13.21 21.52
C THR A 98 6.64 13.07 20.61
N SER A 99 7.74 12.49 21.11
CA SER A 99 8.93 12.15 20.30
C SER A 99 8.47 11.36 19.07
N ALA A 100 8.43 12.03 17.93
CA ALA A 100 7.70 11.54 16.77
C ALA A 100 8.46 10.35 16.18
N ILE A 101 7.98 9.14 16.47
CA ILE A 101 8.38 7.95 15.72
C ILE A 101 8.26 8.25 14.23
N ALA A 102 9.31 7.95 13.47
CA ALA A 102 9.28 8.15 12.04
C ALA A 102 8.40 7.08 11.38
N VAL A 103 7.49 7.48 10.50
CA VAL A 103 6.59 6.53 9.82
C VAL A 103 7.02 6.43 8.37
N ALA A 104 7.27 5.21 7.89
CA ALA A 104 7.57 4.92 6.49
C ALA A 104 6.52 3.99 5.87
N CYS A 105 6.33 4.06 4.56
CA CYS A 105 5.53 3.07 3.84
C CYS A 105 6.02 2.80 2.42
N VAL A 106 5.71 1.60 1.90
CA VAL A 106 6.28 1.13 0.63
C VAL A 106 5.68 1.77 -0.64
N GLY A 107 4.58 2.51 -0.53
CA GLY A 107 3.95 3.07 -1.73
C GLY A 107 2.73 3.95 -1.51
N GLN A 108 2.35 4.66 -2.57
CA GLN A 108 1.33 5.72 -2.55
C GLN A 108 -0.04 5.26 -2.05
N VAL A 109 -0.46 4.03 -2.39
CA VAL A 109 -1.76 3.49 -1.93
C VAL A 109 -1.73 3.30 -0.40
N THR A 110 -0.63 2.79 0.15
CA THR A 110 -0.44 2.66 1.60
C THR A 110 -0.36 4.03 2.27
N ALA A 111 0.38 4.98 1.67
CA ALA A 111 0.48 6.35 2.16
C ALA A 111 -0.89 7.03 2.25
N GLY A 112 -1.75 6.85 1.24
CA GLY A 112 -3.11 7.39 1.23
C GLY A 112 -3.95 6.94 2.42
N VAL A 113 -3.81 5.67 2.84
CA VAL A 113 -4.50 5.16 4.04
C VAL A 113 -3.99 5.85 5.32
N LEU A 114 -2.67 6.03 5.46
CA LEU A 114 -2.09 6.70 6.63
C LEU A 114 -2.46 8.19 6.69
N ARG A 115 -2.44 8.88 5.54
CA ARG A 115 -2.85 10.28 5.40
C ARG A 115 -4.30 10.51 5.78
N ALA A 116 -5.19 9.60 5.40
CA ALA A 116 -6.60 9.65 5.80
C ALA A 116 -6.78 9.60 7.33
N HIS A 117 -5.77 9.15 8.08
CA HIS A 117 -5.76 9.10 9.54
C HIS A 117 -4.85 10.16 10.18
N GLY A 118 -4.41 11.17 9.41
CA GLY A 118 -3.64 12.31 9.91
C GLY A 118 -2.15 12.04 10.07
N CYS A 119 -1.62 10.96 9.49
CA CYS A 119 -0.20 10.67 9.47
C CYS A 119 0.39 10.94 8.09
N GLU A 120 1.47 11.71 8.01
CA GLU A 120 2.25 11.88 6.78
C GLU A 120 3.46 10.94 6.81
N PRO A 121 3.44 9.81 6.07
CA PRO A 121 4.55 8.88 6.05
C PRO A 121 5.63 9.29 5.04
N GLN A 122 6.85 8.84 5.31
CA GLN A 122 7.95 8.86 4.38
C GLN A 122 7.82 7.71 3.37
N LEU A 123 8.23 7.96 2.13
CA LEU A 123 8.13 7.05 0.98
C LEU A 123 9.51 6.67 0.46
#